data_AF-A0A1Y3AUX2-F1
#
_entry.id   AF-A0A1Y3AUX2-F1
#
_cell.length_a   1.000
_cell.length_b   1.000
_cell.length_c   1.000
_cell.angle_alpha   90.00
_cell.angle_beta   90.00
_cell.angle_gamma   90.00
#
_symmetry.space_group_name_H-M   'P 1'
#
loop_
_entity.id
_entity.type
_entity.pdbx_description
1 polymer ?
#
loop_
_entity_poly.entity_id
_entity_poly.type
_entity_poly.pdbx_seq_one_letter_code
_entity_poly.pdbx_strand_id
1 'polypeptide(L)'
;MQWKSNSLILRFWVTILRMPEILFDMRSNISIDVCLDALAQNLIDACESNGSDNNGNNCSSNNNNNNNPMANNSSTLMGKLGKDSPPSKLLCARDIANYKQIINQYYKDISLLPSIKESDIIAYMKDVSKDQIFQSLANEPRAQQQHLHLKFETIIYAAMATSHPHQHQQQHFANGMSACVL
;
A
#
# COMPACT_ATOMS: atom_id res chain seq x y z
N MET A 1 -13.51 2.59 -3.50
CA MET A 1 -12.18 3.26 -3.48
C MET A 1 -11.08 2.40 -2.86
N GLN A 2 -11.38 1.51 -1.91
CA GLN A 2 -10.40 0.77 -1.10
C GLN A 2 -9.23 0.15 -1.87
N TRP A 3 -9.50 -0.55 -2.99
CA TRP A 3 -8.43 -1.20 -3.76
C TRP A 3 -7.43 -0.19 -4.35
N LYS A 4 -7.88 0.99 -4.79
CA LYS A 4 -7.00 2.04 -5.35
C LYS A 4 -6.07 2.61 -4.28
N SER A 5 -6.60 2.88 -3.09
CA SER A 5 -5.82 3.35 -1.94
C SER A 5 -4.82 2.29 -1.49
N ASN A 6 -5.24 1.02 -1.43
CA ASN A 6 -4.38 -0.11 -1.06
C ASN A 6 -3.24 -0.35 -2.06
N SER A 7 -3.43 -0.04 -3.35
CA SER A 7 -2.41 -0.26 -4.39
C SER A 7 -1.42 0.89 -4.52
N LEU A 8 -1.85 2.15 -4.35
CA LEU A 8 -1.00 3.32 -4.61
C LEU A 8 -0.64 4.06 -3.33
N ILE A 9 -1.61 4.64 -2.64
CA ILE A 9 -1.34 5.56 -1.52
C ILE A 9 -0.69 4.82 -0.34
N LEU A 10 -1.28 3.71 0.08
CA LEU A 10 -0.81 2.95 1.25
C LEU A 10 0.48 2.16 0.99
N ARG A 11 0.83 1.93 -0.27
CA ARG A 11 2.00 1.12 -0.67
C ARG A 11 3.18 1.94 -1.14
N PHE A 12 2.93 2.98 -1.91
CA PHE A 12 3.98 3.81 -2.47
C PHE A 12 4.19 5.06 -1.61
N TRP A 13 3.14 5.88 -1.45
CA TRP A 13 3.27 7.18 -0.79
C TRP A 13 3.55 7.09 0.71
N VAL A 14 2.84 6.21 1.43
CA VAL A 14 3.11 5.95 2.85
C VAL A 14 4.53 5.41 3.06
N THR A 15 5.00 4.55 2.16
CA THR A 15 6.36 4.00 2.25
C THR A 15 7.43 5.05 2.04
N ILE A 16 7.26 5.97 1.07
CA ILE A 16 8.19 7.08 0.86
C ILE A 16 8.21 8.02 2.06
N LEU A 17 7.06 8.29 2.69
CA LEU A 17 7.01 9.13 3.88
C LEU A 17 7.75 8.50 5.06
N ARG A 18 7.57 7.18 5.27
CA ARG A 18 8.22 6.45 6.37
C ARG A 18 9.69 6.13 6.13
N MET A 19 10.11 6.10 4.87
CA MET A 19 11.45 5.71 4.46
C MET A 19 11.90 6.63 3.30
N PRO A 20 12.17 7.90 3.58
CA PRO A 20 12.39 8.91 2.55
C PRO A 20 13.75 8.77 1.83
N GLU A 21 14.69 8.04 2.42
CA GLU A 21 16.00 7.69 1.84
C GLU A 21 15.89 6.84 0.57
N ILE A 22 14.74 6.20 0.33
CA ILE A 22 14.50 5.44 -0.92
C ILE A 22 14.60 6.36 -2.14
N LEU A 23 14.12 7.58 -2.00
CA LEU A 23 13.96 8.51 -3.12
C LEU A 23 14.91 9.70 -3.03
N PHE A 24 15.28 10.11 -1.83
CA PHE A 24 16.06 11.31 -1.60
C PHE A 24 17.34 11.00 -0.83
N ASP A 25 18.45 11.62 -1.23
CA ASP A 25 19.69 11.59 -0.44
C ASP A 25 19.55 12.52 0.78
N MET A 26 18.78 12.06 1.76
CA MET A 26 18.51 12.76 3.01
C MET A 26 19.20 12.06 4.17
N ARG A 27 19.84 12.86 5.03
CA ARG A 27 20.41 12.36 6.29
C ARG A 27 19.28 12.16 7.31
N SER A 28 19.28 11.01 7.99
CA SER A 28 18.29 10.70 9.03
C SER A 28 18.31 11.75 10.15
N ASN A 29 17.12 12.19 10.54
CA ASN A 29 16.94 13.17 11.59
C ASN A 29 15.65 12.83 12.34
N ILE A 30 15.80 12.47 13.61
CA ILE A 30 14.70 12.01 14.46
C ILE A 30 13.50 12.96 14.48
N SER A 31 13.72 14.27 14.37
CA SER A 31 12.62 15.24 14.34
C SER A 31 11.86 15.19 13.03
N ILE A 32 12.55 15.02 11.91
CA ILE A 32 11.94 14.88 10.59
C ILE A 32 11.20 13.55 10.50
N ASP A 33 11.81 12.47 11.01
CA ASP A 33 11.23 11.13 11.00
C ASP A 33 9.90 11.11 11.75
N VAL A 34 9.84 11.69 12.96
CA VAL A 34 8.60 11.81 13.75
C VAL A 34 7.53 12.62 13.01
N CYS A 35 7.92 13.70 12.32
CA CYS A 35 6.98 14.51 11.54
C CYS A 35 6.44 13.75 10.31
N LEU A 36 7.32 13.06 9.58
CA LEU A 36 6.93 12.28 8.40
C LEU A 36 6.07 11.08 8.76
N ASP A 37 6.35 10.42 9.88
CA ASP A 37 5.51 9.34 10.41
C ASP A 37 4.11 9.83 10.78
N ALA A 38 4.00 11.01 11.41
CA ALA A 38 2.71 11.60 11.71
C ALA A 38 1.91 11.93 10.43
N LEU A 39 2.58 12.44 9.39
CA LEU A 39 1.98 12.67 8.08
C LEU A 39 1.54 11.36 7.41
N ALA A 40 2.38 10.32 7.46
CA ALA A 40 2.06 9.00 6.95
C ALA A 40 0.83 8.42 7.64
N GLN A 41 0.72 8.58 8.97
CA GLN A 41 -0.43 8.12 9.74
C GLN A 41 -1.72 8.89 9.37
N ASN A 42 -1.65 10.21 9.24
CA ASN A 42 -2.79 11.00 8.78
C ASN A 42 -3.27 10.57 7.38
N LEU A 43 -2.35 10.21 6.49
CA LEU A 43 -2.67 9.74 5.14
C LEU A 43 -3.33 8.35 5.16
N ILE A 44 -2.90 7.46 6.07
CA ILE A 44 -3.53 6.16 6.30
C ILE A 44 -4.97 6.37 6.81
N ASP A 45 -5.15 7.21 7.83
CA ASP A 45 -6.46 7.50 8.43
C ASP A 45 -7.42 8.16 7.41
N ALA A 46 -6.88 8.98 6.49
CA ALA A 46 -7.62 9.54 5.38
C ALA A 46 -8.02 8.47 4.33
N CYS A 47 -7.23 7.42 4.14
CA CYS A 47 -7.53 6.33 3.22
C CYS A 47 -8.51 5.30 3.79
N GLU A 48 -8.66 5.25 5.11
CA GLU A 48 -9.60 4.35 5.78
C GLU A 48 -11.04 4.88 5.65
N SER A 49 -11.89 4.08 4.98
CA SER A 49 -13.32 4.30 4.85
C SER A 49 -14.04 3.98 6.16
N ASN A 50 -13.69 4.69 7.23
CA ASN A 50 -14.49 4.67 8.46
C ASN A 50 -15.80 5.36 8.14
N GLY A 51 -16.83 4.55 7.83
CA GLY A 51 -18.20 5.00 7.67
C GLY A 51 -18.69 5.59 8.97
N SER A 52 -18.56 6.91 9.12
CA SER A 52 -19.50 7.68 9.91
C SER A 52 -20.25 8.58 8.94
N ASP A 53 -21.30 8.03 8.37
CA ASP A 53 -22.42 8.84 7.93
C ASP A 53 -22.86 9.68 9.14
N ASN A 54 -22.54 10.97 9.11
CA ASN A 54 -23.18 11.94 9.97
C ASN A 54 -24.64 12.07 9.52
N ASN A 55 -25.51 11.23 10.08
CA ASN A 55 -26.93 11.57 10.16
C ASN A 55 -27.20 12.11 11.56
N GLY A 56 -27.73 13.34 11.62
CA GLY A 56 -28.09 13.99 12.87
C GLY A 56 -29.22 13.27 13.61
N ASN A 57 -29.36 13.64 14.89
CA ASN A 57 -30.45 13.35 15.83
C ASN A 57 -30.35 11.99 16.55
N ASN A 58 -29.90 11.97 17.81
CA ASN A 58 -30.75 12.27 18.96
C ASN A 58 -29.96 12.11 20.27
N CYS A 59 -30.19 13.04 21.19
CA CYS A 59 -29.80 12.96 22.59
C CYS A 59 -30.45 11.75 23.29
N SER A 60 -29.67 11.00 24.07
CA SER A 60 -30.15 10.35 25.31
C SER A 60 -28.97 9.98 26.20
N SER A 61 -29.00 10.52 27.42
CA SER A 61 -28.20 10.12 28.57
C SER A 61 -28.28 8.62 28.81
N ASN A 62 -27.17 7.98 29.20
CA ASN A 62 -27.16 7.23 30.45
C ASN A 62 -25.74 6.93 30.97
N ASN A 63 -25.60 7.04 32.29
CA ASN A 63 -24.44 6.69 33.09
C ASN A 63 -24.14 5.18 33.07
N ASN A 64 -22.87 4.79 33.18
CA ASN A 64 -22.37 3.99 34.31
C ASN A 64 -20.86 3.68 34.22
N ASN A 65 -20.21 3.87 35.36
CA ASN A 65 -18.83 3.49 35.68
C ASN A 65 -18.60 1.97 35.58
N ASN A 66 -17.37 1.53 35.26
CA ASN A 66 -16.58 0.64 36.11
C ASN A 66 -15.16 0.39 35.56
N ASN A 67 -14.21 0.27 36.49
CA ASN A 67 -12.76 0.26 36.35
C ASN A 67 -12.18 -1.05 35.78
N ASN A 68 -11.13 -0.96 34.96
CA ASN A 68 -9.94 -1.83 35.07
C ASN A 68 -8.72 -1.22 34.33
N PRO A 69 -7.48 -1.31 34.86
CA PRO A 69 -6.29 -0.72 34.25
C PRO A 69 -5.49 -1.73 33.40
N MET A 70 -4.71 -1.19 32.48
CA MET A 70 -3.55 -1.83 31.82
C MET A 70 -3.82 -2.72 30.59
N ALA A 71 -3.95 -2.07 29.42
CA ALA A 71 -3.39 -2.56 28.16
C ALA A 71 -3.33 -1.41 27.15
N ASN A 72 -2.27 -1.42 26.34
CA ASN A 72 -2.05 -0.74 25.06
C ASN A 72 -1.36 0.64 25.00
N ASN A 73 -0.04 0.55 24.86
CA ASN A 73 0.80 1.32 23.94
C ASN A 73 0.06 1.93 22.73
N SER A 74 0.05 3.26 22.68
CA SER A 74 0.09 4.09 21.45
C SER A 74 -0.70 3.57 20.25
N SER A 75 -2.00 3.45 20.42
CA SER A 75 -2.98 3.33 19.34
C SER A 75 -4.27 3.91 19.89
N THR A 76 -4.78 4.99 19.27
CA THR A 76 -6.10 5.65 19.46
C THR A 76 -5.92 7.17 19.56
N LEU A 77 -5.74 7.86 18.43
CA LEU A 77 -6.09 9.29 18.33
C LEU A 77 -7.59 9.50 18.02
N MET A 78 -8.40 8.44 17.98
CA MET A 78 -9.85 8.54 17.84
C MET A 78 -10.57 7.76 18.94
N GLY A 79 -10.39 8.22 20.18
CA GLY A 79 -11.32 7.94 21.27
C GLY A 79 -12.30 9.11 21.33
N LYS A 80 -13.45 8.98 20.67
CA LYS A 80 -14.67 9.80 20.83
C LYS A 80 -14.40 11.31 21.01
N LEU A 81 -14.38 12.05 19.90
CA LEU A 81 -14.22 13.51 19.86
C LEU A 81 -15.41 14.21 20.56
N GLY A 82 -15.31 14.34 21.89
CA GLY A 82 -16.10 15.26 22.69
C GLY A 82 -15.43 16.63 22.76
N LYS A 83 -16.24 17.63 23.09
CA LYS A 83 -15.92 19.07 23.30
C LYS A 83 -14.74 19.39 24.25
N ASP A 84 -14.10 18.38 24.84
CA ASP A 84 -12.99 18.49 25.80
C ASP A 84 -11.64 17.99 25.24
N SER A 85 -11.56 17.71 23.93
CA SER A 85 -10.29 17.29 23.30
C SER A 85 -9.36 18.49 23.02
N PRO A 86 -8.03 18.33 23.21
CA PRO A 86 -7.05 19.38 22.91
C PRO A 86 -7.23 19.92 21.49
N PRO A 87 -7.06 21.25 21.25
CA PRO A 87 -7.24 21.87 19.93
C PRO A 87 -6.43 21.20 18.82
N SER A 88 -5.24 20.68 19.14
CA SER A 88 -4.39 19.93 18.21
C SER A 88 -5.06 18.66 17.67
N LYS A 89 -5.90 17.98 18.46
CA LYS A 89 -6.63 16.78 18.01
C LYS A 89 -7.84 17.11 17.13
N LEU A 90 -8.49 18.26 17.36
CA LEU A 90 -9.60 18.74 16.53
C LEU A 90 -9.12 19.25 15.17
N LEU A 91 -7.95 19.91 15.13
CA LEU A 91 -7.27 20.31 13.89
C LEU A 91 -6.95 19.06 13.04
N CYS A 92 -6.31 18.04 13.61
CA CYS A 92 -6.01 16.80 12.89
C CYS A 92 -7.28 16.11 12.35
N ALA A 93 -8.38 16.09 13.11
CA ALA A 93 -9.65 15.52 12.64
C ALA A 93 -10.26 16.29 11.45
N ARG A 94 -10.16 17.63 11.46
CA ARG A 94 -10.58 18.48 10.33
C ARG A 94 -9.71 18.27 9.10
N ASP A 95 -8.40 18.13 9.30
CA ASP A 95 -7.45 17.92 8.22
C ASP A 95 -7.64 16.55 7.56
N ILE A 96 -7.87 15.50 8.34
CA ILE A 96 -8.21 14.16 7.82
C ILE A 96 -9.47 14.20 6.95
N ALA A 97 -10.52 14.92 7.38
CA ALA A 97 -11.74 15.07 6.60
C ALA A 97 -11.49 15.80 5.25
N ASN A 98 -10.64 16.82 5.25
CA ASN A 98 -10.24 17.52 4.03
C ASN A 98 -9.41 16.61 3.10
N TYR A 99 -8.45 15.86 3.64
CA TYR A 99 -7.65 14.91 2.85
C TYR A 99 -8.51 13.82 2.21
N LYS A 100 -9.53 13.34 2.91
CA LYS A 100 -10.54 12.42 2.35
C LYS A 100 -11.22 13.00 1.11
N GLN A 101 -11.60 14.28 1.15
CA GLN A 101 -12.22 14.95 0.00
C GLN A 101 -11.25 15.05 -1.17
N ILE A 102 -10.01 15.44 -0.92
CA ILE A 102 -8.97 15.55 -1.96
C ILE A 102 -8.69 14.19 -2.63
N ILE A 103 -8.52 13.12 -1.85
CA ILE A 103 -8.28 11.77 -2.37
C ILE A 103 -9.48 11.30 -3.22
N ASN A 104 -10.70 11.55 -2.75
CA ASN A 104 -11.90 11.21 -3.49
C ASN A 104 -12.00 11.98 -4.81
N GLN A 105 -11.66 13.27 -4.80
CA GLN A 105 -11.65 14.09 -6.00
C GLN A 105 -10.57 13.61 -6.99
N TYR A 106 -9.36 13.36 -6.52
CA TYR A 106 -8.25 12.84 -7.33
C TYR A 106 -8.64 11.57 -8.11
N TYR A 107 -9.25 10.60 -7.44
CA TYR A 107 -9.67 9.36 -8.11
C TYR A 107 -10.90 9.53 -9.01
N LYS A 108 -11.74 10.55 -8.79
CA LYS A 108 -12.80 10.93 -9.73
C LYS A 108 -12.18 11.53 -10.98
N ASP A 109 -11.24 12.44 -10.85
CA ASP A 109 -10.57 13.09 -11.98
C ASP A 109 -9.85 12.06 -12.86
N ILE A 110 -9.14 11.10 -12.25
CA ILE A 110 -8.53 9.98 -12.98
C ILE A 110 -9.57 9.16 -13.76
N SER A 111 -10.76 8.95 -13.20
CA SER A 111 -11.81 8.19 -13.89
C SER A 111 -12.42 8.92 -15.08
N LEU A 112 -12.23 10.23 -15.16
CA LEU A 112 -12.67 11.06 -16.28
C LEU A 112 -11.61 11.16 -17.39
N LEU A 113 -10.37 10.73 -17.13
CA LEU A 113 -9.32 10.73 -18.14
C LEU A 113 -9.61 9.70 -19.24
N PRO A 114 -9.18 9.96 -20.48
CA PRO A 114 -9.28 9.00 -21.58
C PRO A 114 -8.59 7.67 -21.23
N SER A 115 -9.21 6.56 -21.63
CA SER A 115 -8.61 5.24 -21.45
C SER A 115 -7.33 5.12 -22.29
N ILE A 116 -6.25 4.67 -21.65
CA ILE A 116 -4.95 4.45 -22.28
C ILE A 116 -4.98 3.10 -23.01
N LYS A 117 -4.52 3.07 -24.27
CA LYS A 117 -4.47 1.84 -25.05
C LYS A 117 -3.32 0.94 -24.59
N GLU A 118 -3.52 -0.36 -24.70
CA GLU A 118 -2.51 -1.36 -24.34
C GLU A 118 -1.21 -1.20 -25.16
N SER A 119 -1.33 -0.86 -26.46
CA SER A 119 -0.17 -0.58 -27.33
C SER A 119 0.74 0.51 -26.77
N ASP A 120 0.15 1.54 -26.17
CA ASP A 120 0.86 2.72 -25.69
C ASP A 120 1.56 2.40 -24.37
N ILE A 121 0.90 1.59 -23.52
CA ILE A 121 1.49 1.06 -22.29
C ILE A 121 2.69 0.16 -22.62
N ILE A 122 2.54 -0.74 -23.61
CA ILE A 122 3.63 -1.64 -24.04
C ILE A 122 4.81 -0.82 -24.58
N ALA A 123 4.54 0.17 -25.43
CA ALA A 123 5.58 1.04 -25.97
C ALA A 123 6.32 1.80 -24.86
N TYR A 124 5.56 2.42 -23.95
CA TYR A 124 6.13 3.12 -22.80
C TYR A 124 6.98 2.21 -21.91
N MET A 125 6.46 1.03 -21.54
CA MET A 125 7.19 0.07 -20.69
C MET A 125 8.45 -0.45 -21.37
N LYS A 126 8.41 -0.66 -22.70
CA LYS A 126 9.59 -1.05 -23.47
C LYS A 126 10.66 0.02 -23.43
N ASP A 127 10.27 1.29 -23.49
CA ASP A 127 11.22 2.39 -23.43
C ASP A 127 11.82 2.54 -22.02
N VAL A 128 11.00 2.49 -20.97
CA VAL A 128 11.48 2.51 -19.57
C VAL A 128 12.42 1.35 -19.27
N SER A 129 12.17 0.16 -19.83
CA SER A 129 13.04 -1.02 -19.64
C SER A 129 14.43 -0.86 -20.25
N LYS A 130 14.62 0.10 -21.17
CA LYS A 130 15.95 0.38 -21.75
C LYS A 130 16.82 1.19 -20.80
N ASP A 131 16.25 1.82 -19.78
CA ASP A 131 17.02 2.59 -18.82
C ASP A 131 17.96 1.66 -18.03
N GLN A 132 19.21 2.07 -17.93
CA GLN A 132 20.30 1.26 -17.37
C GLN A 132 20.05 0.83 -15.93
N ILE A 133 19.31 1.63 -15.15
CA ILE A 133 18.92 1.32 -13.77
C ILE A 133 18.06 0.05 -13.75
N PHE A 134 17.04 -0.06 -14.61
CA PHE A 134 16.17 -1.23 -14.65
C PHE A 134 16.90 -2.47 -15.17
N GLN A 135 17.82 -2.31 -16.13
CA GLN A 135 18.66 -3.42 -16.60
C GLN A 135 19.61 -3.91 -15.51
N SER A 136 20.19 -3.02 -14.71
CA SER A 136 21.06 -3.40 -13.59
C SER A 136 20.27 -4.12 -12.49
N LEU A 137 19.06 -3.64 -12.16
CA LEU A 137 18.20 -4.26 -11.14
C LEU A 137 17.66 -5.63 -11.56
N ALA A 138 17.41 -5.85 -12.87
CA ALA A 138 16.99 -7.15 -13.39
C ALA A 138 18.07 -8.25 -13.25
N ASN A 139 19.32 -7.86 -12.98
CA ASN A 139 20.46 -8.78 -12.88
C ASN A 139 20.86 -9.16 -11.44
N GLU A 140 20.17 -8.66 -10.40
CA GLU A 140 20.44 -8.88 -8.96
C GLU A 140 19.26 -9.55 -8.21
N PRO A 141 19.45 -10.31 -7.10
CA PRO A 141 20.37 -11.41 -6.89
C PRO A 141 19.66 -12.75 -7.23
N ARG A 142 20.07 -13.37 -8.35
CA ARG A 142 19.53 -14.68 -8.80
C ARG A 142 19.51 -15.75 -7.71
N ALA A 143 20.40 -15.67 -6.72
CA ALA A 143 20.46 -16.60 -5.59
C ALA A 143 19.17 -16.64 -4.74
N GLN A 144 18.52 -15.49 -4.49
CA GLN A 144 17.26 -15.48 -3.73
C GLN A 144 16.09 -16.04 -4.56
N GLN A 145 16.07 -15.72 -5.85
CA GLN A 145 15.10 -16.27 -6.80
C GLN A 145 15.27 -17.79 -6.94
N GLN A 146 16.50 -18.29 -7.03
CA GLN A 146 16.84 -19.71 -7.08
C GLN A 146 16.43 -20.43 -5.79
N HIS A 147 16.66 -19.84 -4.62
CA HIS A 147 16.25 -20.42 -3.33
C HIS A 147 14.73 -20.54 -3.20
N LEU A 148 13.99 -19.51 -3.62
CA LEU A 148 12.53 -19.56 -3.68
C LEU A 148 12.05 -20.60 -4.69
N HIS A 149 12.71 -20.69 -5.85
CA HIS A 149 12.39 -21.67 -6.87
C HIS A 149 12.54 -23.10 -6.36
N LEU A 150 13.66 -23.45 -5.71
CA LEU A 150 13.88 -24.76 -5.09
C LEU A 150 12.83 -25.08 -4.02
N LYS A 151 12.43 -24.10 -3.21
CA LYS A 151 11.40 -24.29 -2.17
C LYS A 151 10.02 -24.61 -2.73
N PHE A 152 9.70 -24.08 -3.91
CA PHE A 152 8.37 -24.19 -4.50
C PHE A 152 8.32 -25.09 -5.74
N GLU A 153 9.44 -25.70 -6.14
CA GLU A 153 9.56 -26.51 -7.37
C GLU A 153 8.46 -27.56 -7.49
N THR A 154 8.27 -28.39 -6.45
CA THR A 154 7.24 -29.44 -6.43
C THR A 154 5.83 -28.88 -6.56
N ILE A 155 5.55 -27.74 -5.94
CA ILE A 155 4.24 -27.08 -5.97
C ILE A 155 4.00 -26.48 -7.35
N ILE A 156 5.01 -25.84 -7.93
CA ILE A 156 4.95 -25.27 -9.29
C ILE A 156 4.72 -26.40 -10.30
N TYR A 157 5.45 -27.50 -10.19
CA TYR A 157 5.30 -28.66 -11.06
C TYR A 157 3.90 -29.30 -10.95
N ALA A 158 3.39 -29.49 -9.74
CA ALA A 158 2.04 -30.00 -9.51
C ALA A 158 0.95 -29.06 -10.05
N ALA A 159 1.11 -27.75 -9.88
CA ALA A 159 0.19 -26.75 -10.43
C ALA A 159 0.21 -26.74 -11.97
N MET A 160 1.38 -26.86 -12.60
CA MET A 160 1.49 -26.95 -14.06
C MET A 160 0.82 -28.21 -14.61
N ALA A 161 1.00 -29.37 -13.96
CA ALA A 161 0.40 -30.64 -14.37
C ALA A 161 -1.14 -30.66 -14.30
N THR A 162 -1.74 -29.78 -13.49
CA THR A 162 -3.21 -29.63 -13.35
C THR A 162 -3.79 -28.57 -14.30
N SER A 163 -2.93 -27.72 -14.89
CA SER A 163 -3.33 -26.75 -15.92
C SER A 163 -3.51 -27.45 -17.28
N HIS A 164 -4.54 -27.06 -18.03
CA HIS A 164 -4.96 -27.70 -19.28
C HIS A 164 -4.30 -27.23 -20.61
N PRO A 165 -3.16 -26.48 -20.70
CA PRO A 165 -2.54 -26.25 -22.00
C PRO A 165 -1.65 -27.43 -22.40
N HIS A 166 -1.62 -27.73 -23.71
CA HIS A 166 -0.97 -28.84 -24.40
C HIS A 166 0.28 -29.45 -23.70
N GLN A 167 0.25 -30.77 -23.43
CA GLN A 167 1.30 -31.52 -22.71
C GLN A 167 2.72 -31.34 -23.28
N HIS A 168 2.86 -31.11 -24.59
CA HIS A 168 4.16 -30.86 -25.23
C HIS A 168 4.80 -29.52 -24.82
N GLN A 169 4.00 -28.50 -24.53
CA GLN A 169 4.48 -27.20 -24.04
C GLN A 169 4.93 -27.27 -22.58
N GLN A 170 4.28 -28.12 -21.77
CA GLN A 170 4.65 -28.33 -20.37
C GLN A 170 6.01 -29.02 -20.22
N GLN A 171 6.32 -30.03 -21.04
CA GLN A 171 7.63 -30.69 -21.01
C GLN A 171 8.77 -29.75 -21.40
N HIS A 172 8.61 -28.94 -22.45
CA HIS A 172 9.64 -27.95 -22.82
C HIS A 172 9.86 -26.89 -21.74
N PHE A 173 8.79 -26.44 -21.08
CA PHE A 173 8.89 -25.47 -19.99
C PHE A 173 9.51 -26.09 -18.72
N ALA A 174 9.10 -27.32 -18.35
CA ALA A 174 9.69 -28.06 -17.22
C ALA A 174 11.19 -28.33 -17.42
N ASN A 175 11.58 -28.72 -18.64
CA ASN A 175 12.99 -28.92 -19.00
C ASN A 175 13.78 -27.60 -18.96
N GLY A 176 13.19 -26.48 -19.42
CA GLY A 176 13.79 -25.15 -19.33
C GLY A 176 13.96 -24.65 -17.89
N MET A 177 13.00 -24.97 -17.01
CA MET A 177 13.07 -24.66 -15.59
C MET A 177 14.18 -25.45 -14.87
N SER A 178 14.31 -26.75 -15.15
CA SER A 178 15.39 -27.58 -14.59
C SER A 178 16.78 -27.12 -15.06
N ALA A 179 16.89 -26.63 -16.31
CA ALA A 179 18.15 -26.09 -16.85
C ALA A 179 18.58 -24.73 -16.27
N CYS A 180 17.67 -23.96 -15.67
CA CYS A 180 18.00 -22.67 -15.03
C CYS A 180 18.53 -22.81 -13.58
N VAL A 181 18.51 -24.04 -13.04
CA VAL A 181 18.88 -24.36 -11.65
C VAL A 181 20.33 -24.90 -11.54
N LEU A 182 20.92 -25.35 -12.66
CA LEU A 182 22.33 -25.78 -12.78
C LEU A 182 23.22 -24.64 -13.28
#